data_AF-A0A7C4E4F6-F1
#
_entry.id   AF-A0A7C4E4F6-F1
#
_cell.length_a   1.000
_cell.length_b   1.000
_cell.length_c   1.000
_cell.angle_alpha   90.00
_cell.angle_beta   90.00
_cell.angle_gamma   90.00
#
_symmetry.space_group_name_H-M   'P 1'
#
loop_
_entity.id
_entity.type
_entity.pdbx_description
1 polymer ?
#
loop_
_entity_poly.entity_id
_entity_poly.type
_entity_poly.pdbx_seq_one_letter_code
_entity_poly.pdbx_strand_id
1 'polypeptide(L)'
;MCAGTDTLDIALSAVDTDVVPEVFDGTGVDPDYSSKLNFDLTFAFKNFSVITDPYIYEYSDIDYPNYAISYNHPNYFYLKEFSAKYDPISTMLVQNHTIKVKEFLGQTTAFNKEKIKDNITILADYGDSLPGYAKYIRGELGKGAFCFLGGHDPEDYSHYVGDPPTDISLTPNSPGYRLILNNVLFPASEKKKRKT
;
A
#
# COMPACT_ATOMS: atom_id res chain seq x y z
N MET A 1 4.18 -8.04 7.73
CA MET A 1 4.02 -6.57 7.80
C MET A 1 4.41 -5.92 6.47
N CYS A 2 5.55 -6.32 5.87
CA CYS A 2 6.05 -5.81 4.58
C CYS A 2 5.11 -5.97 3.38
N ALA A 3 4.19 -6.95 3.42
CA ALA A 3 3.19 -7.22 2.36
C ALA A 3 1.74 -7.04 2.86
N GLY A 4 1.52 -6.33 3.97
CA GLY A 4 0.18 -6.27 4.58
C GLY A 4 -0.90 -5.64 3.67
N THR A 5 -0.49 -4.85 2.69
CA THR A 5 -1.37 -4.08 1.82
C THR A 5 -1.97 -4.92 0.68
N ASP A 6 -1.22 -5.86 0.09
CA ASP A 6 -1.75 -6.77 -0.93
C ASP A 6 -2.34 -8.05 -0.32
N THR A 7 -1.70 -8.63 0.70
CA THR A 7 -2.11 -9.89 1.33
C THR A 7 -3.52 -9.81 1.95
N LEU A 8 -3.94 -8.65 2.44
CA LEU A 8 -5.31 -8.46 2.92
C LEU A 8 -6.34 -8.68 1.81
N ASP A 9 -6.15 -8.04 0.66
CA ASP A 9 -7.07 -8.16 -0.47
C ASP A 9 -6.97 -9.54 -1.13
N ILE A 10 -5.78 -10.15 -1.17
CA ILE A 10 -5.60 -11.55 -1.62
C ILE A 10 -6.40 -12.51 -0.73
N ALA A 11 -6.27 -12.39 0.59
CA ALA A 11 -6.99 -13.24 1.52
C ALA A 11 -8.52 -13.05 1.42
N LEU A 12 -8.98 -11.81 1.25
CA LEU A 12 -10.41 -11.52 1.08
C LEU A 12 -10.96 -12.06 -0.23
N SER A 13 -10.19 -11.99 -1.33
CA SER A 13 -10.65 -12.54 -2.61
C SER A 13 -10.66 -14.07 -2.63
N ALA A 14 -9.81 -14.72 -1.84
CA ALA A 14 -9.69 -16.16 -1.76
C ALA A 14 -10.57 -16.82 -0.67
N VAL A 15 -11.60 -16.16 -0.13
CA VAL A 15 -12.37 -16.70 1.01
C VAL A 15 -12.98 -18.10 0.78
N ASP A 16 -13.29 -18.43 -0.47
CA ASP A 16 -13.93 -19.69 -0.88
C ASP A 16 -12.98 -20.64 -1.65
N THR A 17 -11.66 -20.40 -1.64
CA THR A 17 -10.68 -21.22 -2.36
C THR A 17 -9.31 -21.22 -1.69
N ASP A 18 -8.52 -22.27 -1.89
CA ASP A 18 -7.18 -22.34 -1.33
C ASP A 18 -6.14 -21.80 -2.33
N VAL A 19 -5.38 -20.80 -1.91
CA VAL A 19 -4.26 -20.20 -2.65
C VAL A 19 -2.93 -20.39 -1.94
N VAL A 20 -2.91 -21.07 -0.80
CA VAL A 20 -1.73 -21.30 0.01
C VAL A 20 -1.03 -22.60 -0.44
N PRO A 21 0.30 -22.57 -0.64
CA PRO A 21 1.04 -23.79 -0.94
C PRO A 21 1.04 -24.80 0.22
N GLU A 22 0.89 -26.09 -0.10
CA GLU A 22 0.84 -27.22 0.85
C GLU A 22 2.00 -27.26 1.86
N VAL A 23 3.17 -26.75 1.47
CA VAL A 23 4.34 -26.65 2.35
C VAL A 23 4.11 -25.78 3.59
N PHE A 24 3.13 -24.87 3.58
CA PHE A 24 2.89 -23.94 4.68
C PHE A 24 1.84 -24.42 5.69
N ASP A 25 0.76 -25.05 5.24
CA ASP A 25 -0.37 -25.44 6.11
C ASP A 25 -0.87 -26.88 5.91
N GLY A 26 -0.30 -27.62 4.95
CA GLY A 26 -0.65 -29.01 4.66
C GLY A 26 -1.88 -29.18 3.74
N THR A 27 -2.45 -28.11 3.19
CA THR A 27 -3.47 -28.19 2.14
C THR A 27 -2.97 -27.58 0.83
N GLY A 28 -3.34 -28.20 -0.29
CA GLY A 28 -2.85 -27.79 -1.60
C GLY A 28 -3.68 -26.67 -2.21
N VAL A 29 -3.02 -25.81 -2.97
CA VAL A 29 -3.64 -24.80 -3.84
C VAL A 29 -4.71 -25.46 -4.71
N ASP A 30 -5.92 -24.89 -4.70
CA ASP A 30 -7.03 -25.31 -5.54
C ASP A 30 -6.70 -25.06 -7.02
N PRO A 31 -6.66 -26.06 -7.91
CA PRO A 31 -6.30 -25.85 -9.31
C PRO A 31 -7.18 -24.83 -10.04
N ASP A 32 -8.42 -24.63 -9.58
CA ASP A 32 -9.38 -23.70 -10.17
C ASP A 32 -9.46 -22.36 -9.41
N TYR A 33 -8.53 -22.08 -8.48
CA TYR A 33 -8.59 -20.91 -7.58
C TYR A 33 -8.83 -19.60 -8.34
N SER A 34 -8.19 -19.42 -9.50
CA SER A 34 -8.25 -18.16 -10.27
C SER A 34 -9.68 -17.81 -10.69
N SER A 35 -10.53 -18.81 -10.94
CA SER A 35 -11.94 -18.60 -11.29
C SER A 35 -12.85 -18.38 -10.09
N LYS A 36 -12.37 -18.73 -8.89
CA LYS A 36 -13.08 -18.66 -7.61
C LYS A 36 -12.77 -17.38 -6.82
N LEU A 37 -11.74 -16.63 -7.23
CA LEU A 37 -11.39 -15.35 -6.60
C LEU A 37 -12.54 -14.34 -6.72
N ASN A 38 -12.96 -13.78 -5.59
CA ASN A 38 -14.03 -12.81 -5.49
C ASN A 38 -13.49 -11.40 -5.17
N PHE A 39 -13.28 -10.58 -6.21
CA PHE A 39 -12.79 -9.21 -6.06
C PHE A 39 -13.81 -8.23 -5.47
N ASP A 40 -15.08 -8.61 -5.29
CA ASP A 40 -16.06 -7.71 -4.65
C ASP A 40 -15.79 -7.54 -3.15
N LEU A 41 -15.13 -8.53 -2.53
CA LEU A 41 -14.80 -8.54 -1.10
C LEU A 41 -13.56 -7.72 -0.75
N THR A 42 -12.73 -7.38 -1.75
CA THR A 42 -11.46 -6.67 -1.55
C THR A 42 -11.67 -5.19 -1.27
N PHE A 43 -10.68 -4.54 -0.68
CA PHE A 43 -10.77 -3.14 -0.30
C PHE A 43 -10.35 -2.24 -1.45
N ALA A 44 -9.15 -2.45 -2.00
CA ALA A 44 -8.48 -1.53 -2.89
C ALA A 44 -8.28 -2.09 -4.30
N PHE A 45 -8.12 -3.40 -4.45
CA PHE A 45 -7.64 -4.00 -5.68
C PHE A 45 -8.69 -4.84 -6.41
N LYS A 46 -8.60 -4.92 -7.74
CA LYS A 46 -9.47 -5.68 -8.64
C LYS A 46 -8.63 -6.45 -9.66
N ASN A 47 -9.16 -7.59 -10.10
CA ASN A 47 -8.64 -8.34 -11.25
C ASN A 47 -7.13 -8.62 -11.20
N PHE A 48 -6.60 -8.88 -10.00
CA PHE A 48 -5.21 -9.26 -9.80
C PHE A 48 -5.05 -10.79 -9.90
N SER A 49 -3.85 -11.23 -10.27
CA SER A 49 -3.46 -12.63 -10.28
C SER A 49 -2.68 -12.93 -9.01
N VAL A 50 -2.95 -14.08 -8.38
CA VAL A 50 -2.20 -14.55 -7.22
C VAL A 50 -1.03 -15.41 -7.70
N ILE A 51 0.12 -15.25 -7.08
CA ILE A 51 1.31 -16.07 -7.30
C ILE A 51 1.33 -17.12 -6.19
N THR A 52 1.19 -18.38 -6.58
CA THR A 52 1.09 -19.51 -5.66
C THR A 52 2.37 -20.35 -5.61
N ASP A 53 3.44 -19.93 -6.29
CA ASP A 53 4.73 -20.61 -6.19
C ASP A 53 5.44 -20.16 -4.90
N PRO A 54 5.70 -21.07 -3.93
CA PRO A 54 6.34 -20.71 -2.66
C PRO A 54 7.80 -20.26 -2.82
N TYR A 55 8.41 -20.45 -3.99
CA TYR A 55 9.77 -19.99 -4.28
C TYR A 55 9.81 -18.57 -4.89
N ILE A 56 8.65 -18.00 -5.24
CA ILE A 56 8.54 -16.61 -5.68
C ILE A 56 8.28 -15.73 -4.47
N TYR A 57 8.96 -14.59 -4.41
CA TYR A 57 8.92 -13.70 -3.25
C TYR A 57 7.64 -12.84 -3.22
N GLU A 58 7.10 -12.50 -4.38
CA GLU A 58 5.83 -11.79 -4.58
C GLU A 58 4.63 -12.71 -4.45
N TYR A 59 3.51 -12.14 -4.00
CA TYR A 59 2.24 -12.85 -3.82
C TYR A 59 1.21 -12.57 -4.93
N SER A 60 1.40 -11.50 -5.71
CA SER A 60 0.45 -11.12 -6.76
C SER A 60 1.05 -10.14 -7.77
N ASP A 61 0.29 -9.86 -8.84
CA ASP A 61 0.59 -8.79 -9.80
C ASP A 61 0.11 -7.38 -9.37
N ILE A 62 -0.25 -7.21 -8.08
CA ILE A 62 -0.56 -5.90 -7.47
C ILE A 62 0.71 -5.07 -7.31
N ASP A 63 1.81 -5.69 -6.89
CA ASP A 63 3.05 -4.97 -6.61
C ASP A 63 3.90 -4.72 -7.86
N TYR A 64 4.80 -3.75 -7.77
CA TYR A 64 5.90 -3.60 -8.71
C TYR A 64 6.91 -4.75 -8.51
N PRO A 65 7.22 -5.56 -9.54
CA PRO A 65 8.02 -6.77 -9.36
C PRO A 65 9.42 -6.49 -8.79
N ASN A 66 9.88 -7.28 -7.81
CA ASN A 66 11.17 -7.09 -7.14
C ASN A 66 12.36 -7.21 -8.10
N TYR A 67 12.29 -8.08 -9.11
CA TYR A 67 13.36 -8.16 -10.11
C TYR A 67 13.53 -6.85 -10.89
N ALA A 68 12.49 -6.02 -10.98
CA ALA A 68 12.57 -4.72 -11.62
C ALA A 68 13.05 -3.63 -10.64
N ILE A 69 12.84 -3.82 -9.33
CA ILE A 69 13.31 -2.90 -8.29
C ILE A 69 14.82 -2.75 -8.31
N SER A 70 15.55 -3.86 -8.48
CA SER A 70 17.02 -3.89 -8.43
C SER A 70 17.73 -3.14 -9.56
N TYR A 71 17.01 -2.75 -10.63
CA TYR A 71 17.64 -2.11 -11.80
C TYR A 71 17.22 -0.66 -12.03
N ASN A 72 15.98 -0.27 -11.71
CA ASN A 72 15.44 1.02 -12.17
C ASN A 72 14.32 1.60 -11.29
N HIS A 73 14.16 1.17 -10.04
CA HIS A 73 13.13 1.77 -9.20
C HIS A 73 13.41 3.27 -8.94
N PRO A 74 12.41 4.15 -9.03
CA PRO A 74 12.59 5.56 -8.67
C PRO A 74 13.07 5.72 -7.22
N ASN A 75 13.94 6.69 -6.99
CA ASN A 75 14.43 7.06 -5.65
C ASN A 75 13.42 7.92 -4.85
N TYR A 76 12.33 8.34 -5.49
CA TYR A 76 11.36 9.26 -4.91
C TYR A 76 9.95 8.96 -5.45
N PHE A 77 8.96 9.24 -4.62
CA PHE A 77 7.57 9.38 -5.01
C PHE A 77 7.07 10.79 -4.66
N TYR A 78 5.92 11.14 -5.23
CA TYR A 78 5.35 12.48 -5.19
C TYR A 78 3.94 12.46 -4.63
N LEU A 79 3.69 13.33 -3.65
CA LEU A 79 2.36 13.54 -3.07
C LEU A 79 1.48 14.31 -4.06
N LYS A 80 0.22 13.89 -4.19
CA LYS A 80 -0.78 14.61 -4.99
C LYS A 80 -1.27 15.84 -4.23
N GLU A 81 -1.65 16.88 -4.97
CA GLU A 81 -2.30 18.05 -4.41
C GLU A 81 -3.82 17.89 -4.46
N PHE A 82 -4.47 18.25 -3.35
CA PHE A 82 -5.92 18.18 -3.20
C PHE A 82 -6.47 19.53 -2.76
N SER A 83 -7.72 19.82 -3.11
CA SER A 83 -8.37 21.03 -2.64
C SER A 83 -8.83 20.86 -1.20
N ALA A 84 -8.32 21.67 -0.28
CA ALA A 84 -8.78 21.67 1.12
C ALA A 84 -10.30 21.93 1.27
N LYS A 85 -10.92 22.56 0.27
CA LYS A 85 -12.35 22.85 0.25
C LYS A 85 -13.20 21.64 -0.16
N TYR A 86 -12.74 20.89 -1.16
CA TYR A 86 -13.51 19.80 -1.77
C TYR A 86 -13.10 18.42 -1.23
N ASP A 87 -11.80 18.23 -0.94
CA ASP A 87 -11.19 16.97 -0.52
C ASP A 87 -10.38 17.15 0.77
N PRO A 88 -11.01 17.55 1.88
CA PRO A 88 -10.30 17.87 3.12
C PRO A 88 -9.54 16.67 3.69
N ILE A 89 -10.09 15.46 3.57
CA ILE A 89 -9.45 14.24 4.10
C ILE A 89 -8.17 13.92 3.31
N SER A 90 -8.24 13.87 1.98
CA SER A 90 -7.06 13.63 1.14
C SER A 90 -6.00 14.71 1.35
N THR A 91 -6.42 15.97 1.45
CA THR A 91 -5.52 17.12 1.74
C THR A 91 -4.79 16.94 3.07
N MET A 92 -5.50 16.50 4.11
CA MET A 92 -4.91 16.24 5.42
C MET A 92 -3.93 15.06 5.36
N LEU A 93 -4.32 13.94 4.76
CA LEU A 93 -3.50 12.73 4.69
C LEU A 93 -2.15 12.94 4.02
N VAL A 94 -2.10 13.78 2.98
CA VAL A 94 -0.85 14.13 2.28
C VAL A 94 -0.14 15.36 2.87
N GLN A 95 -0.63 15.92 3.98
CA GLN A 95 -0.04 17.12 4.55
C GLN A 95 1.41 16.87 5.01
N ASN A 96 2.35 17.48 4.30
CA ASN A 96 3.77 17.29 4.51
C ASN A 96 4.55 18.58 4.23
N HIS A 97 5.80 18.64 4.70
CA HIS A 97 6.70 19.78 4.48
C HIS A 97 7.43 19.70 3.13
N THR A 98 7.28 18.59 2.41
CA THR A 98 7.77 18.37 1.05
C THR A 98 6.75 17.55 0.27
N ILE A 99 6.61 17.81 -1.03
CA ILE A 99 5.81 16.98 -1.94
C ILE A 99 6.61 15.82 -2.53
N LYS A 100 7.94 15.92 -2.52
CA LYS A 100 8.88 14.91 -3.02
C LYS A 100 9.44 14.15 -1.83
N VAL A 101 9.07 12.89 -1.71
CA VAL A 101 9.42 12.02 -0.57
C VAL A 101 10.39 10.96 -1.05
N LYS A 102 11.44 10.69 -0.27
CA LYS A 102 12.38 9.60 -0.58
C LYS A 102 11.62 8.29 -0.58
N GLU A 103 11.96 7.44 -1.53
CA GLU A 103 11.42 6.10 -1.60
C GLU A 103 11.89 5.25 -0.41
N PHE A 104 11.12 4.22 -0.07
CA PHE A 104 11.45 3.18 0.88
C PHE A 104 10.79 1.88 0.44
N LEU A 105 11.62 0.86 0.25
CA LEU A 105 11.23 -0.41 -0.33
C LEU A 105 10.56 -1.30 0.73
N GLY A 106 9.84 -2.29 0.25
CA GLY A 106 9.22 -3.32 1.07
C GLY A 106 8.88 -4.51 0.19
N GLN A 107 8.21 -5.50 0.79
CA GLN A 107 7.75 -6.65 0.01
C GLN A 107 6.60 -6.28 -0.93
N THR A 108 5.74 -5.34 -0.52
CA THR A 108 4.84 -4.60 -1.42
C THR A 108 5.31 -3.14 -1.47
N THR A 109 6.00 -2.74 -2.54
CA THR A 109 6.61 -1.41 -2.66
C THR A 109 5.69 -0.39 -3.32
N ALA A 110 4.97 -0.78 -4.38
CA ALA A 110 4.24 0.10 -5.28
C ALA A 110 3.07 -0.62 -5.95
N PHE A 111 1.91 0.01 -5.98
CA PHE A 111 0.67 -0.59 -6.48
C PHE A 111 0.44 -0.33 -7.96
N ASN A 112 0.25 -1.38 -8.75
CA ASN A 112 -0.11 -1.28 -10.17
C ASN A 112 -1.50 -0.62 -10.31
N LYS A 113 -1.55 0.53 -10.97
CA LYS A 113 -2.77 1.34 -11.13
C LYS A 113 -3.89 0.61 -11.87
N GLU A 114 -3.58 -0.34 -12.75
CA GLU A 114 -4.59 -1.14 -13.45
C GLU A 114 -5.34 -2.09 -12.51
N LYS A 115 -4.71 -2.47 -11.40
CA LYS A 115 -5.30 -3.31 -10.37
C LYS A 115 -6.03 -2.51 -9.30
N ILE A 116 -5.94 -1.18 -9.29
CA ILE A 116 -6.63 -0.36 -8.29
C ILE A 116 -8.09 -0.16 -8.69
N LYS A 117 -9.04 -0.36 -7.77
CA LYS A 117 -10.48 -0.09 -7.98
C LYS A 117 -10.72 1.39 -8.28
N ASP A 118 -11.71 1.68 -9.13
CA ASP A 118 -11.93 3.05 -9.65
C ASP A 118 -12.38 4.06 -8.59
N ASN A 119 -12.96 3.60 -7.49
CA ASN A 119 -13.38 4.42 -6.35
C ASN A 119 -12.24 4.76 -5.38
N ILE A 120 -11.03 4.25 -5.60
CA ILE A 120 -9.87 4.48 -4.74
C ILE A 120 -9.16 5.76 -5.16
N THR A 121 -8.84 6.58 -4.17
CA THR A 121 -8.09 7.83 -4.41
C THR A 121 -6.60 7.57 -4.28
N ILE A 122 -5.83 7.90 -5.32
CA ILE A 122 -4.37 7.87 -5.29
C ILE A 122 -3.86 9.13 -4.62
N LEU A 123 -3.18 8.98 -3.48
CA LEU A 123 -2.62 10.06 -2.68
C LEU A 123 -1.17 10.38 -3.05
N ALA A 124 -0.42 9.40 -3.54
CA ALA A 124 0.94 9.60 -4.02
C ALA A 124 1.29 8.60 -5.13
N ASP A 125 2.08 9.05 -6.11
CA ASP A 125 2.60 8.21 -7.20
C ASP A 125 3.98 8.65 -7.65
N TYR A 126 4.52 7.99 -8.66
CA TYR A 126 5.89 8.20 -9.13
C TYR A 126 6.00 9.20 -10.28
N GLY A 127 4.91 9.87 -10.66
CA GLY A 127 4.86 10.73 -11.84
C GLY A 127 5.42 10.02 -13.08
N ASP A 128 6.23 10.73 -13.87
CA ASP A 128 6.82 10.20 -15.11
C ASP A 128 7.90 9.12 -14.88
N SER A 129 8.44 9.01 -13.65
CA SER A 129 9.49 8.03 -13.36
C SER A 129 8.98 6.60 -13.27
N LEU A 130 7.69 6.42 -12.93
CA LEU A 130 7.01 5.12 -12.95
C LEU A 130 5.47 5.32 -13.05
N PRO A 131 4.95 5.75 -14.21
CA PRO A 131 3.58 6.30 -14.33
C PRO A 131 2.47 5.31 -14.05
N GLY A 132 2.71 4.01 -14.27
CA GLY A 132 1.75 2.92 -14.05
C GLY A 132 1.53 2.54 -12.58
N TYR A 133 2.24 3.15 -11.63
CA TYR A 133 2.24 2.70 -10.25
C TYR A 133 1.94 3.84 -9.25
N ALA A 134 1.28 3.49 -8.15
CA ALA A 134 0.98 4.36 -7.02
C ALA A 134 1.76 3.92 -5.78
N LYS A 135 2.09 4.86 -4.89
CA LYS A 135 2.77 4.57 -3.61
C LYS A 135 1.80 4.55 -2.43
N TYR A 136 0.84 5.45 -2.47
CA TYR A 136 -0.07 5.71 -1.36
C TYR A 136 -1.49 5.90 -1.87
N ILE A 137 -2.44 5.14 -1.33
CA ILE A 137 -3.84 5.15 -1.76
C ILE A 137 -4.77 5.17 -0.55
N ARG A 138 -5.99 5.69 -0.73
CA ARG A 138 -7.07 5.67 0.27
C ARG A 138 -8.40 5.24 -0.34
N GLY A 139 -9.22 4.62 0.50
CA GLY A 139 -10.60 4.28 0.17
C GLY A 139 -11.52 4.37 1.38
N GLU A 140 -12.81 4.15 1.13
CA GLU A 140 -13.86 4.11 2.14
C GLU A 140 -14.54 2.75 2.08
N LEU A 141 -14.82 2.17 3.25
CA LEU A 141 -15.53 0.90 3.36
C LEU A 141 -16.58 0.99 4.48
N GLY A 142 -17.85 0.90 4.10
CA GLY A 142 -18.97 1.09 5.03
C GLY A 142 -18.94 2.48 5.67
N LYS A 143 -18.73 2.53 6.99
CA LYS A 143 -18.60 3.78 7.76
C LYS A 143 -17.14 4.15 8.08
N GLY A 144 -16.20 3.31 7.65
CA GLY A 144 -14.78 3.47 7.89
C GLY A 144 -14.03 3.95 6.65
N ALA A 145 -12.75 4.26 6.86
CA ALA A 145 -11.81 4.56 5.80
C ALA A 145 -10.54 3.74 6.02
N PHE A 146 -9.80 3.50 4.94
CA PHE A 146 -8.51 2.83 4.99
C PHE A 146 -7.52 3.55 4.10
N CYS A 147 -6.23 3.36 4.37
CA CYS A 147 -5.16 3.80 3.49
C CYS A 147 -4.10 2.70 3.39
N PHE A 148 -3.55 2.50 2.20
CA PHE A 148 -2.42 1.62 1.95
C PHE A 148 -1.23 2.44 1.48
N LEU A 149 -0.13 2.35 2.21
CA LEU A 149 1.16 2.96 1.89
C LEU A 149 2.14 1.81 1.68
N GLY A 150 2.68 1.67 0.45
CA GLY A 150 3.67 0.64 0.15
C GLY A 150 5.01 0.92 0.83
N GLY A 151 5.87 -0.08 0.91
CA GLY A 151 7.18 -0.02 1.55
C GLY A 151 7.17 -0.43 3.02
N HIS A 152 8.37 -0.56 3.60
CA HIS A 152 8.56 -1.02 4.97
C HIS A 152 8.81 0.14 5.94
N ASP A 153 10.00 0.73 5.92
CA ASP A 153 10.42 1.78 6.85
C ASP A 153 10.84 3.04 6.07
N PRO A 154 10.14 4.17 6.24
CA PRO A 154 10.48 5.45 5.62
C PRO A 154 11.93 5.92 5.70
N GLU A 155 12.66 5.54 6.73
CA GLU A 155 14.03 6.01 6.96
C GLU A 155 15.07 4.88 6.83
N ASP A 156 14.64 3.70 6.37
CA ASP A 156 15.49 2.58 5.97
C ASP A 156 15.08 2.10 4.58
N TYR A 157 15.85 2.54 3.58
CA TYR A 157 15.50 2.41 2.17
C TYR A 157 15.24 0.98 1.72
N SER A 158 16.03 -0.01 2.18
CA SER A 158 15.92 -1.39 1.70
C SER A 158 15.47 -2.36 2.79
N HIS A 159 15.73 -2.05 4.06
CA HIS A 159 15.44 -2.87 5.22
C HIS A 159 15.74 -4.37 5.04
N TYR A 160 16.98 -4.77 5.31
CA TYR A 160 17.38 -6.17 5.25
C TYR A 160 17.10 -6.90 6.57
N VAL A 161 16.83 -8.21 6.46
CA VAL A 161 16.65 -9.06 7.64
C VAL A 161 17.93 -9.04 8.49
N GLY A 162 17.80 -8.59 9.73
CA GLY A 162 18.92 -8.47 10.68
C GLY A 162 19.51 -7.06 10.79
N ASP A 163 19.02 -6.10 10.01
CA ASP A 163 19.37 -4.69 10.19
C ASP A 163 18.95 -4.20 11.59
N PRO A 164 19.75 -3.30 12.21
CA PRO A 164 19.37 -2.72 13.48
C PRO A 164 18.07 -1.92 13.34
N PRO A 165 17.26 -1.81 14.41
CA PRO A 165 16.07 -0.99 14.36
C PRO A 165 16.43 0.48 14.08
N THR A 166 15.62 1.13 13.25
CA THR A 166 15.77 2.55 12.93
C THR A 166 15.70 3.41 14.18
N ASP A 167 16.73 4.24 14.40
CA ASP A 167 16.75 5.21 15.48
C ASP A 167 15.96 6.47 15.08
N ILE A 168 14.67 6.48 15.42
CA ILE A 168 13.73 7.56 15.11
C ILE A 168 14.21 8.92 15.65
N SER A 169 15.05 8.94 16.70
CA SER A 169 15.59 10.19 17.27
C SER A 169 16.49 10.95 16.28
N LEU A 170 17.07 10.24 15.30
CA LEU A 170 17.90 10.82 14.25
C LEU A 170 17.08 11.39 13.08
N THR A 171 15.78 11.09 13.02
CA THR A 171 14.91 11.46 11.90
C THR A 171 13.65 12.22 12.34
N PRO A 172 13.78 13.32 13.12
CA PRO A 172 12.64 14.02 13.72
C PRO A 172 11.70 14.68 12.70
N ASN A 173 12.18 14.92 11.47
CA ASN A 173 11.43 15.55 10.38
C ASN A 173 11.20 14.59 9.20
N SER A 174 11.18 13.27 9.44
CA SER A 174 10.93 12.29 8.38
C SER A 174 9.62 12.59 7.64
N PRO A 175 9.66 12.81 6.32
CA PRO A 175 8.45 12.99 5.54
C PRO A 175 7.62 11.70 5.49
N GLY A 176 8.23 10.52 5.39
CA GLY A 176 7.46 9.27 5.30
C GLY A 176 6.80 8.88 6.62
N TYR A 177 7.48 9.01 7.77
CA TYR A 177 6.83 8.79 9.07
C TYR A 177 5.69 9.78 9.31
N ARG A 178 5.80 11.02 8.82
CA ARG A 178 4.69 11.99 8.89
C ARG A 178 3.45 11.51 8.15
N LEU A 179 3.60 10.86 6.99
CA LEU A 179 2.45 10.27 6.27
C LEU A 179 1.80 9.15 7.09
N ILE A 180 2.59 8.33 7.78
CA ILE A 180 2.06 7.29 8.66
C ILE A 180 1.30 7.92 9.84
N LEU A 181 1.87 8.93 10.50
CA LEU A 181 1.25 9.62 11.62
C LEU A 181 -0.05 10.33 11.22
N ASN A 182 -0.10 10.91 10.02
CA ASN A 182 -1.32 11.48 9.46
C ASN A 182 -2.48 10.46 9.46
N ASN A 183 -2.23 9.18 9.12
CA ASN A 183 -3.25 8.13 9.16
C ASN A 183 -3.77 7.83 10.57
N VAL A 184 -2.93 7.98 11.60
CA VAL A 184 -3.28 7.65 12.99
C VAL A 184 -3.96 8.82 13.70
N LEU A 185 -3.45 10.04 13.49
CA LEU A 185 -3.87 11.21 14.26
C LEU A 185 -5.18 11.81 13.77
N PHE A 186 -5.52 11.70 12.48
CA PHE A 186 -6.75 12.31 11.96
C PHE A 186 -8.04 11.58 12.37
N PRO A 187 -8.13 10.25 12.33
CA PRO A 187 -9.30 9.53 12.82
C PRO A 187 -9.57 9.76 14.32
N ALA A 188 -8.52 10.08 15.09
CA ALA A 188 -8.61 10.38 16.52
C ALA A 188 -9.08 11.82 16.83
N SER A 189 -9.23 12.69 15.82
CA SER A 189 -9.65 14.07 16.03
C SER A 189 -11.17 14.21 16.22
N GLU A 190 -11.59 14.68 17.40
CA GLU A 190 -13.00 14.97 17.65
C GLU A 190 -13.51 16.08 16.73
N LYS A 191 -14.65 15.84 16.07
CA LYS A 191 -15.35 16.91 15.33
C LYS A 191 -15.84 17.95 16.33
N LYS A 192 -15.20 19.12 16.37
CA LYS A 192 -15.74 20.29 17.07
C LYS A 192 -17.13 20.59 16.52
N LYS A 193 -18.15 20.56 17.39
CA LYS A 193 -19.50 21.01 17.04
C LYS A 193 -19.41 22.46 16.54
N ARG A 194 -19.88 22.70 15.31
CA ARG A 194 -20.04 24.06 14.80
C ARG A 194 -21.03 24.78 15.72
N LYS A 195 -20.67 25.98 16.19
CA LYS A 195 -21.64 26.87 16.82
C LYS A 195 -22.63 27.28 15.72
N THR A 196 -23.87 26.81 15.83
CA THR A 196 -25.03 27.39 15.16
C THR A 196 -25.44 28.67 15.88
#